data_AF-A0A9D7MIX1-F1
#
_entry.id   AF-A0A9D7MIX1-F1
#
_cell.length_a   1.000
_cell.length_b   1.000
_cell.length_c   1.000
_cell.angle_alpha   90.00
_cell.angle_beta   90.00
_cell.angle_gamma   90.00
#
_symmetry.space_group_name_H-M   'P 1'
#
loop_
_entity.id
_entity.type
_entity.pdbx_description
1 polymer ?
#
loop_
_entity_poly.entity_id
_entity_poly.type
_entity_poly.pdbx_seq_one_letter_code
_entity_poly.pdbx_strand_id
1 'polypeptide(L)'
;MLPNKSCPVVLRCNNSIVEILAFRHPIAGNQLVKGTIEQGESAHQAAIRELREEAGLLNANIIGDLGTWETGYQDQIWSFHLCSVDSELPDVWDHYTSDDGGHLFSFFWHPIDAELAEDWHEVFRGAITFVREALQHRK
;
A
#
# COMPACT_ATOMS: atom_id res chain seq x y z
N MET A 1 -4.82 -19.74 -4.84
CA MET A 1 -5.81 -19.50 -3.76
C MET A 1 -6.41 -18.10 -3.94
N LEU A 2 -7.54 -17.77 -3.30
CA LEU A 2 -8.13 -16.41 -3.38
C LEU A 2 -7.40 -15.46 -2.41
N PRO A 3 -7.19 -14.18 -2.79
CA PRO A 3 -6.59 -13.21 -1.88
C PRO A 3 -7.48 -12.95 -0.66
N ASN A 4 -6.85 -12.78 0.50
CA ASN A 4 -7.52 -12.39 1.75
C ASN A 4 -7.07 -11.00 2.24
N LYS A 5 -6.07 -10.41 1.59
CA LYS A 5 -5.62 -9.05 1.81
C LYS A 5 -5.64 -8.27 0.51
N SER A 6 -5.96 -6.98 0.62
CA SER A 6 -5.84 -6.03 -0.48
C SER A 6 -4.83 -4.95 -0.12
N CYS A 7 -3.92 -4.67 -1.04
CA CYS A 7 -2.87 -3.66 -0.91
C CYS A 7 -3.03 -2.63 -2.03
N PRO A 8 -3.61 -1.46 -1.76
CA PRO A 8 -3.56 -0.35 -2.69
C PRO A 8 -2.12 0.15 -2.84
N VAL A 9 -1.72 0.42 -4.07
CA VAL A 9 -0.40 0.96 -4.42
C VAL A 9 -0.61 2.33 -5.04
N VAL A 10 -0.22 3.38 -4.34
CA VAL A 10 -0.18 4.74 -4.87
C VAL A 10 1.26 5.08 -5.20
N LEU A 11 1.49 5.53 -6.43
CA LEU A 11 2.81 5.92 -6.92
C LEU A 11 2.81 7.40 -7.28
N ARG A 12 3.95 8.05 -7.10
CA ARG A 12 4.25 9.34 -7.73
C ARG A 12 5.59 9.32 -8.42
N CYS A 13 5.81 10.27 -9.32
CA CYS A 13 7.12 10.49 -9.94
C CYS A 13 7.65 11.84 -9.47
N ASN A 14 8.79 11.85 -8.80
CA ASN A 14 9.48 13.04 -8.33
C ASN A 14 10.90 13.06 -8.90
N ASN A 15 11.25 14.05 -9.73
CA ASN A 15 12.57 14.15 -10.39
C ASN A 15 13.00 12.84 -11.09
N SER A 16 12.09 12.20 -11.81
CA SER A 16 12.29 10.90 -12.50
C SER A 16 12.47 9.69 -11.58
N ILE A 17 12.29 9.85 -10.27
CA ILE A 17 12.28 8.76 -9.29
C ILE A 17 10.83 8.36 -9.05
N VAL A 18 10.53 7.07 -9.21
CA VAL A 18 9.23 6.51 -8.83
C VAL A 18 9.25 6.26 -7.33
N GLU A 19 8.26 6.80 -6.64
CA GLU A 19 8.11 6.65 -5.20
C GLU A 19 6.77 5.97 -4.90
N ILE A 20 6.78 5.07 -3.91
CA ILE A 20 5.58 4.41 -3.40
C ILE A 20 5.15 5.06 -2.09
N LEU A 21 3.84 5.23 -1.93
CA LEU A 21 3.29 5.72 -0.68
C LEU A 21 3.42 4.67 0.43
N ALA A 22 3.95 5.09 1.56
CA ALA A 22 4.11 4.28 2.76
C ALA A 22 3.74 5.09 4.00
N PHE A 23 3.63 4.43 5.15
CA PHE A 23 3.48 5.11 6.43
C PHE A 23 4.34 4.47 7.51
N ARG A 24 4.64 5.25 8.54
CA ARG A 24 5.26 4.77 9.77
C ARG A 24 4.19 4.49 10.81
N HIS A 25 4.07 3.22 11.20
CA HIS A 25 3.28 2.79 12.32
C HIS A 25 3.99 3.15 13.64
N PRO A 26 3.29 3.66 14.67
CA PRO A 26 3.93 4.15 15.91
C PRO A 26 4.77 3.09 16.65
N ILE A 27 4.43 1.80 16.49
CA ILE A 27 5.10 0.68 17.19
C ILE A 27 5.56 -0.46 16.27
N ALA A 28 5.26 -0.41 14.97
CA ALA A 28 5.46 -1.55 14.06
C ALA A 28 6.24 -1.19 12.80
N GLY A 29 6.94 -0.06 12.81
CA GLY A 29 7.84 0.35 11.73
C GLY A 29 7.10 0.80 10.47
N ASN A 30 7.80 0.75 9.35
CA ASN A 30 7.28 1.24 8.07
C ASN A 30 6.44 0.17 7.37
N GLN A 31 5.33 0.60 6.79
CA GLN A 31 4.30 -0.27 6.23
C GLN A 31 3.71 0.34 4.94
N LEU A 32 3.05 -0.52 4.17
CA LEU A 32 2.13 -0.12 3.11
C LEU A 32 0.70 -0.18 3.65
N VAL A 33 -0.18 0.67 3.12
CA VAL A 33 -1.63 0.56 3.34
C VAL A 33 -2.07 -0.83 2.87
N LYS A 34 -2.80 -1.52 3.74
CA LYS A 34 -3.38 -2.81 3.42
C LYS A 34 -4.48 -3.14 4.42
N GLY A 35 -5.41 -3.97 3.99
CA GLY A 35 -6.28 -4.62 4.97
C GLY A 35 -7.00 -5.83 4.44
N THR A 36 -7.92 -6.32 5.26
CA THR A 36 -8.63 -7.57 5.03
C THR A 36 -9.70 -7.37 3.96
N ILE A 37 -9.80 -8.30 3.03
CA ILE A 37 -10.94 -8.33 2.11
C ILE A 37 -12.14 -8.88 2.89
N GLU A 38 -13.12 -8.02 3.16
CA GLU A 38 -14.31 -8.35 3.92
C GLU A 38 -15.31 -9.21 3.13
N GLN A 39 -16.30 -9.76 3.84
CA GLN A 39 -17.35 -10.56 3.20
C GLN A 39 -18.23 -9.69 2.29
N GLY A 40 -18.30 -10.07 1.02
CA GLY A 40 -19.18 -9.40 0.04
C GLY A 40 -18.54 -8.23 -0.70
N GLU A 41 -17.27 -7.91 -0.41
CA GLU A 41 -16.48 -6.96 -1.20
C GLU A 41 -15.46 -7.66 -2.09
N SER A 42 -15.09 -7.01 -3.19
CA SER A 42 -13.97 -7.39 -4.04
C SER A 42 -12.64 -6.86 -3.49
N ALA A 43 -11.51 -7.39 -3.98
CA ALA A 43 -10.19 -6.86 -3.64
C ALA A 43 -10.03 -5.38 -4.04
N HIS A 44 -10.67 -4.95 -5.13
CA HIS A 44 -10.70 -3.54 -5.54
C HIS A 44 -11.46 -2.66 -4.54
N GLN A 45 -12.63 -3.11 -4.10
CA GLN A 45 -13.43 -2.39 -3.11
C GLN A 45 -12.67 -2.27 -1.78
N ALA A 46 -12.04 -3.36 -1.35
CA ALA A 46 -11.15 -3.36 -0.19
C ALA A 46 -10.02 -2.32 -0.35
N ALA A 47 -9.30 -2.32 -1.48
CA ALA A 47 -8.20 -1.36 -1.70
C ALA A 47 -8.64 0.11 -1.58
N ILE A 48 -9.79 0.47 -2.18
CA ILE A 48 -10.32 1.84 -2.09
C ILE A 48 -10.77 2.16 -0.67
N ARG A 49 -11.40 1.21 0.02
CA ARG A 49 -11.83 1.35 1.42
C ARG A 49 -10.63 1.58 2.34
N GLU A 50 -9.58 0.79 2.22
CA GLU A 50 -8.35 0.90 3.03
C GLU A 50 -7.62 2.24 2.79
N LEU A 51 -7.54 2.73 1.54
CA LEU A 51 -6.99 4.07 1.28
C LEU A 51 -7.79 5.19 1.97
N ARG A 52 -9.11 5.04 2.04
CA ARG A 52 -9.98 5.99 2.75
C ARG A 52 -9.76 5.92 4.26
N GLU A 53 -9.71 4.70 4.82
CA GLU A 53 -9.67 4.45 6.26
C GLU A 53 -8.29 4.74 6.87
N GLU A 54 -7.22 4.21 6.26
CA GLU A 54 -5.86 4.28 6.79
C GLU A 54 -5.10 5.53 6.36
N ALA A 55 -5.43 6.12 5.20
CA ALA A 55 -4.68 7.23 4.61
C ALA A 55 -5.50 8.52 4.39
N GLY A 56 -6.82 8.48 4.60
CA GLY A 56 -7.70 9.63 4.41
C GLY A 56 -7.93 10.00 2.94
N LEU A 57 -7.60 9.11 1.99
CA LEU A 57 -7.69 9.38 0.55
C LEU A 57 -9.07 9.02 0.01
N LEU A 58 -9.96 10.02 -0.06
CA LEU A 58 -11.39 9.82 -0.33
C LEU A 58 -11.73 9.50 -1.80
N ASN A 59 -10.94 10.01 -2.74
CA ASN A 59 -11.21 9.94 -4.18
C ASN A 59 -10.12 9.15 -4.91
N ALA A 60 -9.88 7.92 -4.45
CA ALA A 60 -8.97 7.00 -5.10
C ALA A 60 -9.70 6.16 -6.16
N ASN A 61 -9.01 5.84 -7.26
CA ASN A 61 -9.53 5.01 -8.34
C ASN A 61 -8.54 3.89 -8.68
N ILE A 62 -9.03 2.69 -8.96
CA ILE A 62 -8.19 1.58 -9.46
C ILE A 62 -7.84 1.84 -10.92
N ILE A 63 -6.55 1.88 -11.23
CA ILE A 63 -6.02 2.09 -12.59
C ILE A 63 -5.26 0.88 -13.13
N GLY A 64 -5.12 -0.20 -12.34
CA GLY A 64 -4.76 -1.51 -12.85
C GLY A 64 -4.27 -2.51 -11.81
N ASP A 65 -4.33 -3.80 -12.13
CA ASP A 65 -3.94 -4.90 -11.24
C ASP A 65 -2.47 -5.28 -11.36
N LEU A 66 -1.73 -5.23 -10.25
CA LEU A 66 -0.31 -5.59 -10.20
C LEU A 66 -0.11 -7.10 -9.96
N GLY A 67 -1.17 -7.79 -9.54
CA GLY A 67 -1.19 -9.24 -9.37
C GLY A 67 -1.44 -9.66 -7.93
N THR A 68 -1.23 -10.95 -7.68
CA THR A 68 -1.46 -11.57 -6.38
C THR A 68 -0.18 -12.26 -5.91
N TRP A 69 0.15 -12.09 -4.63
CA TRP A 69 1.35 -12.66 -4.02
C TRP A 69 0.99 -13.51 -2.81
N GLU A 70 1.43 -14.78 -2.82
CA GLU A 70 1.39 -15.65 -1.64
C GLU A 70 2.58 -15.29 -0.74
N THR A 71 2.30 -14.65 0.39
CA THR A 71 3.35 -13.97 1.18
C THR A 71 4.24 -14.92 1.97
N GLY A 72 3.78 -16.16 2.22
CA GLY A 72 4.40 -17.08 3.17
C GLY A 72 4.30 -16.62 4.64
N TYR A 73 3.62 -15.50 4.92
CA TYR A 73 3.47 -14.92 6.24
C TYR A 73 2.00 -15.01 6.68
N GLN A 74 1.74 -15.73 7.78
CA GLN A 74 0.40 -15.86 8.39
C GLN A 74 -0.70 -16.28 7.38
N ASP A 75 -0.38 -17.15 6.43
CA ASP A 75 -1.29 -17.62 5.38
C ASP A 75 -1.96 -16.47 4.58
N GLN A 76 -1.28 -15.33 4.47
CA GLN A 76 -1.80 -14.18 3.76
C GLN A 76 -1.49 -14.24 2.27
N ILE A 77 -2.49 -13.88 1.47
CA ILE A 77 -2.39 -13.75 0.03
C ILE A 77 -2.88 -12.35 -0.32
N TRP A 78 -1.97 -11.53 -0.84
CA TRP A 78 -2.20 -10.12 -1.08
C TRP A 78 -2.52 -9.89 -2.54
N SER A 79 -3.60 -9.16 -2.82
CA SER A 79 -3.86 -8.61 -4.14
C SER A 79 -3.39 -7.15 -4.18
N PHE A 80 -2.61 -6.80 -5.20
CA PHE A 80 -2.02 -5.47 -5.34
C PHE A 80 -2.72 -4.69 -6.46
N HIS A 81 -3.12 -3.47 -6.15
CA HIS A 81 -3.88 -2.63 -7.07
C HIS A 81 -3.26 -1.26 -7.21
N LEU A 82 -2.84 -0.90 -8.42
CA LEU A 82 -2.36 0.44 -8.72
C LEU A 82 -3.54 1.42 -8.65
N CYS A 83 -3.39 2.46 -7.85
CA CYS A 83 -4.41 3.46 -7.58
C CYS A 83 -3.94 4.85 -8.00
N SER A 84 -4.83 5.64 -8.60
CA SER A 84 -4.68 7.09 -8.75
C SER A 84 -5.50 7.82 -7.70
N VAL A 85 -5.08 9.02 -7.34
CA VAL A 85 -5.80 9.91 -6.43
C VAL A 85 -5.95 11.26 -7.11
N ASP A 86 -7.14 11.84 -7.06
CA ASP A 86 -7.50 13.03 -7.85
C ASP A 86 -6.90 14.36 -7.33
N SER A 87 -5.96 14.29 -6.37
CA SER A 87 -5.31 15.44 -5.74
C SER A 87 -3.81 15.23 -5.63
N GLU A 88 -3.04 16.32 -5.79
CA GLU A 88 -1.64 16.32 -5.38
C GLU A 88 -1.55 16.08 -3.86
N LEU A 89 -0.77 15.08 -3.48
CA LEU A 89 -0.54 14.70 -2.09
C LEU A 89 0.73 15.37 -1.57
N PRO A 90 0.77 15.79 -0.30
CA PRO A 90 1.96 16.38 0.30
C PRO A 90 3.11 15.36 0.40
N ASP A 91 4.32 15.86 0.63
CA ASP A 91 5.49 15.00 0.85
C ASP A 91 5.37 14.15 2.12
N VAL A 92 4.73 14.71 3.14
CA VAL A 92 4.42 14.02 4.39
C VAL A 92 3.08 14.51 4.94
N TRP A 93 2.33 13.62 5.56
CA TRP A 93 1.15 13.99 6.35
C TRP A 93 0.89 12.94 7.43
N ASP A 94 0.16 13.34 8.46
CA ASP A 94 -0.34 12.41 9.47
C ASP A 94 -1.83 12.15 9.24
N HIS A 95 -2.26 10.91 9.45
CA HIS A 95 -3.66 10.52 9.42
C HIS A 95 -4.01 9.68 10.64
N TYR A 96 -5.13 10.00 11.27
CA TYR A 96 -5.69 9.18 12.33
C TYR A 96 -6.55 8.10 11.70
N THR A 97 -6.04 6.87 11.67
CA THR A 97 -6.79 5.75 11.10
C THR A 97 -8.06 5.50 11.90
N SER A 98 -9.15 5.17 11.19
CA SER A 98 -10.42 4.79 11.84
C SER A 98 -10.37 3.37 12.40
N ASP A 99 -9.37 2.58 11.99
CA ASP A 99 -9.22 1.16 12.26
C ASP A 99 -7.97 0.87 13.12
N ASP A 100 -7.84 -0.38 13.58
CA ASP A 100 -6.73 -0.86 14.43
C ASP A 100 -6.56 -0.10 15.76
N GLY A 101 -7.66 0.39 16.34
CA GLY A 101 -7.65 1.08 17.63
C GLY A 101 -7.27 2.56 17.57
N GLY A 102 -7.26 3.17 16.38
CA GLY A 102 -7.11 4.61 16.23
C GLY A 102 -5.67 5.06 16.41
N HIS A 103 -4.80 4.61 15.51
CA HIS A 103 -3.40 4.99 15.46
C HIS A 103 -3.17 6.24 14.61
N LEU A 104 -2.11 7.00 14.94
CA LEU A 104 -1.62 8.08 14.10
C LEU A 104 -0.55 7.50 13.16
N PHE A 105 -0.84 7.47 11.87
CA PHE A 105 0.08 7.02 10.83
C PHE A 105 0.74 8.24 10.18
N SER A 106 2.07 8.24 10.13
CA SER A 106 2.85 9.28 9.44
C SER A 106 3.23 8.80 8.05
N PHE A 107 2.56 9.34 7.04
CA PHE A 107 2.76 9.01 5.63
C PHE A 107 3.98 9.71 5.04
N PHE A 108 4.67 9.00 4.15
CA PHE A 108 5.83 9.46 3.42
C PHE A 108 5.98 8.71 2.08
N TRP A 109 6.84 9.23 1.22
CA TRP A 109 7.13 8.62 -0.08
C TRP A 109 8.49 7.91 -0.03
N HIS A 110 8.48 6.61 -0.34
CA HIS A 110 9.70 5.81 -0.40
C HIS A 110 10.11 5.59 -1.86
N PRO A 111 11.35 5.94 -2.28
CA PRO A 111 11.82 5.61 -3.61
C PRO A 111 11.77 4.10 -3.84
N ILE A 112 11.07 3.65 -4.88
CA ILE A 112 10.75 2.23 -5.05
C ILE A 112 12.00 1.36 -5.25
N ASP A 113 13.09 1.94 -5.76
CA ASP A 113 14.37 1.26 -6.00
C ASP A 113 15.41 1.49 -4.89
N ALA A 114 15.07 2.23 -3.83
CA ALA A 114 15.96 2.43 -2.70
C ALA A 114 16.07 1.18 -1.81
N GLU A 115 17.12 1.13 -1.01
CA GLU A 115 17.27 0.14 0.04
C GLU A 115 16.22 0.35 1.14
N LEU A 116 15.67 -0.76 1.62
CA LEU A 116 14.71 -0.78 2.71
C LEU A 116 15.46 -0.85 4.04
N ALA A 117 15.34 0.20 4.85
CA ALA A 117 15.95 0.28 6.19
C ALA A 117 15.41 -0.79 7.15
N GLU A 118 16.08 -1.02 8.29
CA GLU A 118 15.76 -2.09 9.26
C GLU A 118 14.33 -2.04 9.83
N ASP A 119 13.71 -0.85 9.84
CA ASP A 119 12.35 -0.61 10.32
C ASP A 119 11.23 -1.14 9.41
N TRP A 120 11.57 -1.77 8.29
CA TRP A 120 10.64 -2.53 7.46
C TRP A 120 10.55 -4.00 7.89
N HIS A 121 9.36 -4.44 8.28
CA HIS A 121 9.09 -5.87 8.51
C HIS A 121 9.21 -6.67 7.20
N GLU A 122 9.64 -7.93 7.27
CA GLU A 122 9.95 -8.79 6.11
C GLU A 122 8.81 -8.85 5.07
N VAL A 123 7.56 -8.94 5.52
CA VAL A 123 6.39 -9.01 4.63
C VAL A 123 6.24 -7.76 3.76
N PHE A 124 6.54 -6.57 4.30
CA PHE A 124 6.47 -5.32 3.52
C PHE A 124 7.68 -5.17 2.60
N ARG A 125 8.85 -5.72 2.97
CA ARG A 125 9.98 -5.78 2.04
C ARG A 125 9.67 -6.66 0.83
N GLY A 126 9.04 -7.81 1.07
CA GLY A 126 8.54 -8.68 0.02
C GLY A 126 7.47 -8.00 -0.83
N ALA A 127 6.54 -7.27 -0.21
CA ALA A 127 5.50 -6.51 -0.91
C ALA A 127 6.08 -5.46 -1.85
N ILE A 128 7.04 -4.65 -1.39
CA ILE A 128 7.71 -3.63 -2.23
C ILE A 128 8.48 -4.29 -3.37
N THR A 129 9.16 -5.41 -3.10
CA THR A 129 9.86 -6.19 -4.13
C THR A 129 8.88 -6.67 -5.20
N PHE A 130 7.74 -7.24 -4.79
CA PHE A 130 6.70 -7.70 -5.70
C PHE A 130 6.15 -6.55 -6.56
N VAL A 131 5.86 -5.40 -5.96
CA VAL A 131 5.38 -4.22 -6.70
C VAL A 131 6.43 -3.74 -7.71
N ARG A 132 7.72 -3.70 -7.31
CA ARG A 132 8.82 -3.30 -8.19
C ARG A 132 8.90 -4.20 -9.44
N GLU A 133 8.85 -5.51 -9.25
CA GLU A 133 8.86 -6.49 -10.35
C GLU A 133 7.62 -6.34 -11.25
N ALA A 134 6.42 -6.22 -10.66
CA ALA A 134 5.17 -6.04 -11.40
C ALA A 134 5.18 -4.79 -12.29
N LEU A 135 5.80 -3.70 -11.84
CA LEU A 135 5.93 -2.46 -12.64
C LEU A 135 6.90 -2.61 -13.81
N GLN A 136 7.95 -3.43 -13.68
CA GLN A 136 8.90 -3.67 -14.78
C GLN A 136 8.29 -4.46 -15.93
N HIS A 137 7.33 -5.35 -15.64
CA HIS A 137 6.65 -6.18 -16.63
C HIS A 137 5.50 -5.48 -17.38
N ARG A 138 5.16 -4.24 -17.01
CA ARG A 138 4.08 -3.44 -17.63
C ARG A 138 4.52 -2.58 -18.82
N LYS A 139 5.72 -2.79 -19.37
CA LYS A 139 6.24 -2.08 -20.55
C LYS A 139 5.72 -2.64 -21.86
#